data_AF-A0A4V3FKX4-F1
#
_entry.id   AF-A0A4V3FKX4-F1
#
_cell.length_a   1.000
_cell.length_b   1.000
_cell.length_c   1.000
_cell.angle_alpha   90.00
_cell.angle_beta   90.00
_cell.angle_gamma   90.00
#
_symmetry.space_group_name_H-M   'P 1'
#
loop_
_entity.id
_entity.type
_entity.pdbx_description
1 polymer ?
#
loop_
_entity_poly.entity_id
_entity_poly.type
_entity_poly.pdbx_seq_one_letter_code
_entity_poly.pdbx_strand_id
1 'polypeptide(L)'
;MHSDPVPPRFGANYVPSSGWFYSWLDYDGAAVRRDFADLAGLGLDHVRVFPIWPWIQPNRAIIRQQPIDDLLDLIDAAAEYGLQVAVDLIQGHLSSFDFLPSWVLTWHRRSLFEDSTVRDGLTAYCEAVAGAVATRPNVFAITLGNEVNNLWPDSTTTAPSSTSWAQELLVAVKKAAPEVLALHSVFDDAWYKPDHPFHPVDVVDLGELSTVHSWVFNGVSRVDGPLGPATVSHADYLVELAAATSLDPARPVWLQEVGVPGPDIPVDLQAEFTRRTVESVVHNPALWGITWWSSHDIDRRLLDFPDREYDLGLFTVDHHPKPAAEALAAVIAEIRANGVHPQPATTITAPMNPRTEPHRRAELSPGSSFHLTWTEARIQGPVRITLPTTN
;
A
#
# COMPACT_ATOMS: atom_id res chain seq x y z
N MET A 1 1.43 -31.49 -0.04
CA MET A 1 1.83 -31.19 -1.43
C MET A 1 2.12 -29.71 -1.45
N HIS A 2 3.35 -29.30 -1.72
CA HIS A 2 3.63 -27.87 -1.91
C HIS A 2 2.92 -27.50 -3.21
N SER A 3 1.85 -26.71 -3.12
CA SER A 3 1.29 -26.07 -4.31
C SER A 3 2.40 -25.28 -4.97
N ASP A 4 2.53 -25.37 -6.28
CA ASP A 4 3.46 -24.51 -7.03
C ASP A 4 3.25 -23.05 -6.58
N PRO A 5 4.32 -22.27 -6.38
CA PRO A 5 4.19 -20.89 -5.97
C PRO A 5 3.33 -20.14 -6.99
N VAL A 6 2.27 -19.48 -6.51
CA VAL A 6 1.44 -18.61 -7.36
C VAL A 6 2.36 -17.47 -7.84
N PRO A 7 2.45 -17.20 -9.15
CA PRO A 7 3.25 -16.10 -9.66
C PRO A 7 2.81 -14.78 -8.98
N PRO A 8 3.75 -13.95 -8.51
CA PRO A 8 3.39 -12.70 -7.87
C PRO A 8 2.67 -11.79 -8.86
N ARG A 9 1.71 -11.04 -8.34
CA ARG A 9 0.94 -10.07 -9.11
C ARG A 9 1.69 -8.77 -9.28
N PHE A 10 1.40 -8.04 -10.36
CA PHE A 10 2.00 -6.73 -10.63
C PHE A 10 0.91 -5.71 -10.95
N GLY A 11 0.95 -4.56 -10.29
CA GLY A 11 -0.02 -3.49 -10.51
C GLY A 11 0.54 -2.11 -10.24
N ALA A 12 -0.34 -1.11 -10.32
CA ALA A 12 -0.02 0.28 -10.00
C ALA A 12 -1.09 0.91 -9.10
N ASN A 13 -0.66 1.77 -8.19
CA ASN A 13 -1.54 2.68 -7.47
C ASN A 13 -1.95 3.78 -8.46
N TYR A 14 -3.25 3.83 -8.77
CA TYR A 14 -3.81 4.73 -9.78
C TYR A 14 -3.92 6.16 -9.24
N VAL A 15 -3.04 7.00 -9.76
CA VAL A 15 -3.09 8.45 -9.64
C VAL A 15 -3.56 9.01 -10.99
N PRO A 16 -4.72 9.72 -11.05
CA PRO A 16 -5.21 10.31 -12.29
C PRO A 16 -4.25 11.36 -12.85
N SER A 17 -3.93 11.26 -14.15
CA SER A 17 -3.01 12.19 -14.83
C SER A 17 -3.54 13.63 -14.84
N SER A 18 -4.85 13.78 -15.00
CA SER A 18 -5.56 15.05 -15.02
C SER A 18 -6.25 15.30 -13.69
N GLY A 19 -5.80 16.32 -12.95
CA GLY A 19 -6.46 16.79 -11.73
C GLY A 19 -6.17 15.98 -10.48
N TRP A 20 -5.28 14.97 -10.53
CA TRP A 20 -4.96 14.10 -9.40
C TRP A 20 -6.26 13.52 -8.80
N PHE A 21 -6.33 13.29 -7.49
CA PHE A 21 -7.56 12.88 -6.85
C PHE A 21 -8.64 13.96 -6.88
N TYR A 22 -8.35 15.25 -7.12
CA TYR A 22 -9.40 16.25 -7.30
C TYR A 22 -10.29 16.00 -8.54
N SER A 23 -9.85 15.16 -9.47
CA SER A 23 -10.62 14.75 -10.64
C SER A 23 -11.96 14.09 -10.28
N TRP A 24 -12.12 13.49 -9.10
CA TRP A 24 -13.41 12.96 -8.65
C TRP A 24 -14.49 14.03 -8.44
N LEU A 25 -14.14 15.32 -8.31
CA LEU A 25 -15.12 16.40 -8.24
C LEU A 25 -15.78 16.67 -9.61
N ASP A 26 -15.01 16.49 -10.69
CA ASP A 26 -15.39 16.73 -12.07
C ASP A 26 -14.94 15.52 -12.93
N TYR A 27 -15.52 14.36 -12.62
CA TYR A 27 -15.10 13.08 -13.18
C TYR A 27 -15.16 13.05 -14.73
N ASP A 28 -14.04 12.69 -15.36
CA ASP A 28 -13.92 12.47 -16.81
C ASP A 28 -13.53 11.02 -17.10
N GLY A 29 -14.52 10.18 -17.37
CA GLY A 29 -14.31 8.77 -17.73
C GLY A 29 -13.49 8.57 -19.02
N ALA A 30 -13.38 9.57 -19.89
CA ALA A 30 -12.50 9.48 -21.05
C ALA A 30 -11.03 9.71 -20.67
N ALA A 31 -10.75 10.56 -19.66
CA ALA A 31 -9.40 10.71 -19.11
C ALA A 31 -8.96 9.42 -18.41
N VAL A 32 -9.82 8.82 -17.58
CA VAL A 32 -9.56 7.53 -16.93
C VAL A 32 -9.20 6.43 -17.94
N ARG A 33 -9.95 6.34 -19.05
CA ARG A 33 -9.65 5.35 -20.10
C ARG A 33 -8.31 5.62 -20.79
N ARG A 34 -7.89 6.87 -20.95
CA ARG A 34 -6.55 7.19 -21.50
C ARG A 34 -5.46 6.74 -20.53
N ASP A 35 -5.63 7.04 -19.24
CA ASP A 35 -4.68 6.64 -18.20
C ASP A 35 -4.52 5.11 -18.12
N PHE A 36 -5.60 4.34 -18.21
CA PHE A 36 -5.52 2.88 -18.20
C PHE A 36 -4.94 2.29 -19.49
N ALA A 37 -5.10 2.97 -20.64
CA ALA A 37 -4.45 2.56 -21.88
C ALA A 37 -2.91 2.62 -21.76
N ASP A 38 -2.37 3.60 -21.05
CA ASP A 38 -0.93 3.70 -20.81
C ASP A 38 -0.40 2.51 -19.99
N LEU A 39 -1.14 2.12 -18.93
CA LEU A 39 -0.76 1.02 -18.05
C LEU A 39 -0.83 -0.36 -18.73
N ALA A 40 -1.75 -0.55 -19.68
CA ALA A 40 -1.98 -1.83 -20.35
C ALA A 40 -0.72 -2.41 -21.02
N GLY A 41 0.21 -1.55 -21.46
CA GLY A 41 1.46 -1.95 -22.11
C GLY A 41 2.56 -2.45 -21.16
N LEU A 42 2.43 -2.23 -19.85
CA LEU A 42 3.48 -2.54 -18.87
C LEU A 42 3.44 -3.99 -18.36
N GLY A 43 2.42 -4.77 -18.75
CA GLY A 43 2.21 -6.12 -18.25
C GLY A 43 1.60 -6.17 -16.84
N LEU A 44 0.98 -5.09 -16.36
CA LEU A 44 0.24 -5.05 -15.10
C LEU A 44 -1.05 -5.88 -15.19
N ASP A 45 -1.49 -6.44 -14.07
CA ASP A 45 -2.74 -7.21 -13.94
C ASP A 45 -3.78 -6.53 -13.04
N HIS A 46 -3.40 -5.49 -12.31
CA HIS A 46 -4.32 -4.76 -11.45
C HIS A 46 -3.94 -3.29 -11.24
N VAL A 47 -4.91 -2.53 -10.76
CA VAL A 47 -4.74 -1.19 -10.20
C VAL A 47 -5.35 -1.10 -8.80
N ARG A 48 -4.76 -0.27 -7.94
CA ARG A 48 -5.35 0.14 -6.65
C ARG A 48 -5.88 1.57 -6.79
N VAL A 49 -7.13 1.81 -6.39
CA VAL A 49 -7.86 3.07 -6.66
C VAL A 49 -8.38 3.70 -5.37
N PHE A 50 -8.50 5.04 -5.38
CA PHE A 50 -8.64 5.85 -4.16
C PHE A 50 -9.85 6.81 -4.24
N PRO A 51 -11.10 6.32 -4.03
CA PRO A 51 -12.26 7.19 -3.90
C PRO A 51 -12.18 8.08 -2.66
N ILE A 52 -12.46 9.38 -2.78
CA ILE A 52 -12.25 10.34 -1.68
C ILE A 52 -13.46 10.41 -0.74
N TRP A 53 -13.25 9.97 0.51
CA TRP A 53 -14.26 9.87 1.56
C TRP A 53 -15.16 11.10 1.72
N PRO A 54 -14.64 12.35 1.89
CA PRO A 54 -15.49 13.51 2.11
C PRO A 54 -16.41 13.87 0.93
N TRP A 55 -16.10 13.44 -0.30
CA TRP A 55 -16.95 13.70 -1.45
C TRP A 55 -18.08 12.68 -1.58
N ILE A 56 -17.86 11.46 -1.09
CA ILE A 56 -18.89 10.42 -1.00
C ILE A 56 -19.78 10.63 0.23
N GLN A 57 -19.21 10.94 1.39
CA GLN A 57 -19.93 11.09 2.66
C GLN A 57 -19.74 12.49 3.28
N PRO A 58 -20.21 13.57 2.63
CA PRO A 58 -20.02 14.95 3.11
C PRO A 58 -20.74 15.25 4.43
N ASN A 59 -21.80 14.49 4.72
CA ASN A 59 -22.47 14.47 6.02
C ASN A 59 -22.58 13.02 6.48
N ARG A 60 -22.45 12.78 7.78
CA ARG A 60 -22.51 11.43 8.35
C ARG A 60 -23.75 10.62 7.91
N ALA A 61 -24.89 11.26 7.71
CA ALA A 61 -26.15 10.61 7.30
C ALA A 61 -26.37 10.60 5.78
N ILE A 62 -25.47 11.16 4.98
CA ILE A 62 -25.61 11.29 3.52
C ILE A 62 -24.45 10.58 2.84
N ILE A 63 -24.77 9.54 2.08
CA ILE A 63 -23.86 8.89 1.14
C ILE A 63 -24.33 9.28 -0.26
N ARG A 64 -23.49 9.99 -1.01
CA ARG A 64 -23.82 10.48 -2.35
C ARG A 64 -23.67 9.36 -3.37
N GLN A 65 -24.72 9.15 -4.16
CA GLN A 65 -24.73 8.10 -5.18
C GLN A 65 -23.80 8.42 -6.36
N GLN A 66 -23.80 9.67 -6.85
CA GLN A 66 -23.03 10.02 -8.05
C GLN A 66 -21.52 9.67 -7.97
N PRO A 67 -20.78 10.01 -6.90
CA PRO A 67 -19.38 9.58 -6.77
C PRO A 67 -19.18 8.06 -6.73
N ILE A 68 -20.17 7.29 -6.26
CA ILE A 68 -20.13 5.83 -6.32
C ILE A 68 -20.31 5.37 -7.76
N ASP A 69 -21.23 5.98 -8.51
CA ASP A 69 -21.43 5.67 -9.93
C ASP A 69 -20.17 6.01 -10.76
N ASP A 70 -19.48 7.11 -10.44
CA ASP A 70 -18.20 7.49 -11.06
C ASP A 70 -17.10 6.44 -10.76
N LEU A 71 -17.03 5.94 -9.52
CA LEU A 71 -16.12 4.85 -9.13
C LEU A 71 -16.44 3.56 -9.89
N LEU A 72 -17.72 3.26 -10.12
CA LEU A 72 -18.13 2.09 -10.90
C LEU A 72 -17.75 2.22 -12.39
N ASP A 73 -17.90 3.40 -13.01
CA ASP A 73 -17.41 3.62 -14.38
C ASP A 73 -15.88 3.46 -14.47
N LEU A 74 -15.13 3.93 -13.47
CA LEU A 74 -13.68 3.72 -13.41
C LEU A 74 -13.33 2.23 -13.31
N ILE A 75 -14.04 1.47 -12.47
CA ILE A 75 -13.84 0.02 -12.35
C ILE A 75 -14.15 -0.68 -13.67
N ASP A 76 -15.24 -0.29 -14.34
CA ASP A 76 -15.61 -0.83 -15.65
C ASP A 76 -14.56 -0.47 -16.72
N ALA A 77 -14.02 0.76 -16.69
CA ALA A 77 -12.94 1.21 -17.57
C ALA A 77 -11.65 0.39 -17.37
N ALA A 78 -11.28 0.03 -16.12
CA ALA A 78 -10.13 -0.83 -15.87
C ALA A 78 -10.29 -2.21 -16.53
N ALA A 79 -11.51 -2.77 -16.53
CA ALA A 79 -11.81 -4.05 -17.17
C ALA A 79 -11.65 -4.00 -18.70
N GLU A 80 -11.93 -2.86 -19.35
CA GLU A 80 -11.71 -2.65 -20.79
C GLU A 80 -10.24 -2.91 -21.19
N TYR A 81 -9.30 -2.70 -20.26
CA TYR A 81 -7.86 -2.91 -20.42
C TYR A 81 -7.32 -4.16 -19.72
N GLY A 82 -8.21 -5.05 -19.24
CA GLY A 82 -7.84 -6.31 -18.60
C GLY A 82 -7.26 -6.16 -17.18
N LEU A 83 -7.50 -5.03 -16.52
CA LEU A 83 -7.01 -4.75 -15.17
C LEU A 83 -8.07 -5.14 -14.12
N GLN A 84 -7.66 -5.90 -13.10
CA GLN A 84 -8.44 -6.05 -11.88
C GLN A 84 -8.29 -4.82 -10.98
N VAL A 85 -9.21 -4.62 -10.03
CA VAL A 85 -9.24 -3.42 -9.18
C VAL A 85 -9.24 -3.79 -7.71
N ALA A 86 -8.37 -3.11 -6.97
CA ALA A 86 -8.44 -3.01 -5.52
C ALA A 86 -8.91 -1.61 -5.13
N VAL A 87 -9.84 -1.50 -4.19
CA VAL A 87 -10.44 -0.21 -3.78
C VAL A 87 -10.05 0.09 -2.34
N ASP A 88 -9.50 1.27 -2.09
CA ASP A 88 -9.26 1.73 -0.73
C ASP A 88 -10.36 2.70 -0.30
N LEU A 89 -11.06 2.41 0.80
CA LEU A 89 -12.28 3.13 1.16
C LEU A 89 -11.99 4.47 1.84
N ILE A 90 -11.30 4.47 2.97
CA ILE A 90 -11.08 5.65 3.79
C ILE A 90 -9.79 6.31 3.33
N GLN A 91 -9.91 7.14 2.30
CA GLN A 91 -8.88 8.10 1.95
C GLN A 91 -8.90 9.24 2.95
N GLY A 92 -8.40 8.94 4.15
CA GLY A 92 -8.14 9.93 5.18
C GLY A 92 -6.85 10.67 4.86
N HIS A 93 -5.80 9.95 4.44
CA HIS A 93 -4.47 10.51 4.16
C HIS A 93 -3.96 10.06 2.78
N LEU A 94 -3.55 11.01 1.94
CA LEU A 94 -2.93 10.76 0.62
C LEU A 94 -1.88 11.82 0.32
N SER A 95 -0.64 11.41 0.06
CA SER A 95 0.47 12.29 -0.36
C SER A 95 0.59 13.57 0.48
N SER A 96 0.60 13.43 1.81
CA SER A 96 0.63 14.52 2.83
C SER A 96 -0.66 15.31 3.07
N PHE A 97 -1.73 15.08 2.31
CA PHE A 97 -3.02 15.73 2.50
C PHE A 97 -4.00 14.85 3.27
N ASP A 98 -4.71 15.46 4.22
CA ASP A 98 -5.82 14.82 4.92
C ASP A 98 -7.19 15.19 4.30
N PHE A 99 -7.92 14.18 3.82
CA PHE A 99 -9.26 14.31 3.27
C PHE A 99 -10.31 13.84 4.28
N LEU A 100 -10.65 14.74 5.20
CA LEU A 100 -11.62 14.46 6.26
C LEU A 100 -12.92 15.23 6.03
N PRO A 101 -14.10 14.60 6.21
CA PRO A 101 -15.36 15.31 6.07
C PRO A 101 -15.57 16.31 7.20
N SER A 102 -16.31 17.38 6.93
CA SER A 102 -16.49 18.47 7.89
C SER A 102 -17.10 18.03 9.23
N TRP A 103 -17.81 16.90 9.26
CA TRP A 103 -18.45 16.35 10.46
C TRP A 103 -17.48 15.64 11.43
N VAL A 104 -16.18 15.58 11.13
CA VAL A 104 -15.12 15.16 12.07
C VAL A 104 -14.06 16.24 12.32
N LEU A 105 -14.25 17.46 11.78
CA LEU A 105 -13.27 18.54 11.84
C LEU A 105 -13.72 19.69 12.75
N THR A 106 -12.76 20.46 13.27
CA THR A 106 -12.98 21.73 14.00
C THR A 106 -14.02 21.63 15.14
N TRP A 107 -15.18 22.26 15.02
CA TRP A 107 -16.29 22.21 15.98
C TRP A 107 -16.88 20.80 16.17
N HIS A 108 -16.66 19.91 15.21
CA HIS A 108 -17.09 18.51 15.24
C HIS A 108 -15.93 17.55 15.50
N ARG A 109 -14.76 18.05 15.90
CA ARG A 109 -13.56 17.23 16.10
C ARG A 109 -13.82 16.08 17.07
N ARG A 110 -13.62 14.87 16.57
CA ARG A 110 -13.79 13.59 17.26
C ARG A 110 -12.76 12.61 16.72
N SER A 111 -12.34 11.66 17.56
CA SER A 111 -11.47 10.57 17.08
C SER A 111 -12.25 9.69 16.10
N LEU A 112 -11.62 9.41 14.95
CA LEU A 112 -12.12 8.46 13.96
C LEU A 112 -12.06 7.01 14.48
N PHE A 113 -11.16 6.75 15.44
CA PHE A 113 -10.89 5.42 15.96
C PHE A 113 -11.73 5.09 17.20
N GLU A 114 -12.08 6.11 18.00
CA GLU A 114 -12.69 5.91 19.32
C GLU A 114 -14.13 6.41 19.44
N ASP A 115 -14.53 7.46 18.71
CA ASP A 115 -15.89 8.00 18.84
C ASP A 115 -16.90 7.08 18.15
N SER A 116 -17.83 6.52 18.92
CA SER A 116 -18.83 5.57 18.40
C SER A 116 -19.71 6.16 17.30
N THR A 117 -20.04 7.45 17.40
CA THR A 117 -20.86 8.11 16.36
C THR A 117 -20.09 8.22 15.05
N VAL A 118 -18.78 8.46 15.12
CA VAL A 118 -17.92 8.47 13.93
C VAL A 118 -17.77 7.07 13.33
N ARG A 119 -17.57 6.06 14.18
CA ARG A 119 -17.48 4.65 13.77
C ARG A 119 -18.75 4.13 13.10
N ASP A 120 -19.93 4.53 13.57
CA ASP A 120 -21.21 4.22 12.90
C ASP A 120 -21.26 4.83 11.49
N GLY A 121 -20.76 6.06 11.35
CA GLY A 121 -20.67 6.75 10.06
C GLY A 121 -19.71 6.05 9.09
N LEU A 122 -18.52 5.68 9.58
CA LEU A 122 -17.52 4.91 8.82
C LEU A 122 -18.07 3.54 8.41
N THR A 123 -18.73 2.83 9.30
CA THR A 123 -19.37 1.54 9.00
C THR A 123 -20.40 1.69 7.88
N ALA A 124 -21.29 2.68 7.96
CA ALA A 124 -22.29 2.93 6.93
C ALA A 124 -21.66 3.27 5.57
N TYR A 125 -20.59 4.08 5.56
CA TYR A 125 -19.81 4.39 4.37
C TYR A 125 -19.16 3.14 3.76
N CYS A 126 -18.46 2.35 4.60
CA CYS A 126 -17.79 1.14 4.15
C CYS A 126 -18.79 0.10 3.62
N GLU A 127 -19.91 -0.16 4.29
CA GLU A 127 -20.95 -1.08 3.80
C GLU A 127 -21.51 -0.63 2.44
N ALA A 128 -21.79 0.66 2.28
CA ALA A 128 -22.37 1.20 1.04
C ALA A 128 -21.40 1.11 -0.14
N VAL A 129 -20.16 1.59 0.02
CA VAL A 129 -19.17 1.58 -1.07
C VAL A 129 -18.72 0.15 -1.37
N ALA A 130 -18.43 -0.66 -0.36
CA ALA A 130 -18.05 -2.06 -0.55
C ALA A 130 -19.14 -2.86 -1.28
N GLY A 131 -20.40 -2.71 -0.86
CA GLY A 131 -21.53 -3.37 -1.50
C GLY A 131 -21.71 -2.95 -2.96
N ALA A 132 -21.47 -1.69 -3.29
CA ALA A 132 -21.56 -1.19 -4.65
C ALA A 132 -20.43 -1.74 -5.54
N VAL A 133 -19.17 -1.62 -5.11
CA VAL A 133 -18.02 -2.06 -5.93
C VAL A 133 -17.96 -3.58 -6.08
N ALA A 134 -18.41 -4.34 -5.09
CA ALA A 134 -18.46 -5.80 -5.16
C ALA A 134 -19.46 -6.34 -6.20
N THR A 135 -20.31 -5.49 -6.79
CA THR A 135 -21.13 -5.88 -7.95
C THR A 135 -20.31 -6.07 -9.23
N ARG A 136 -19.04 -5.62 -9.24
CA ARG A 136 -18.15 -5.73 -10.40
C ARG A 136 -17.19 -6.90 -10.27
N PRO A 137 -17.13 -7.80 -11.26
CA PRO A 137 -16.37 -9.05 -11.17
C PRO A 137 -14.85 -8.84 -11.20
N ASN A 138 -14.37 -7.68 -11.67
CA ASN A 138 -12.95 -7.35 -11.68
C ASN A 138 -12.47 -6.72 -10.37
N VAL A 139 -13.34 -6.48 -9.37
CA VAL A 139 -12.92 -6.06 -8.03
C VAL A 139 -12.50 -7.28 -7.23
N PHE A 140 -11.25 -7.31 -6.77
CA PHE A 140 -10.69 -8.48 -6.05
C PHE A 140 -10.29 -8.16 -4.61
N ALA A 141 -10.09 -6.88 -4.26
CA ALA A 141 -9.74 -6.48 -2.90
C ALA A 141 -10.36 -5.13 -2.52
N ILE A 142 -10.65 -4.98 -1.24
CA ILE A 142 -11.05 -3.74 -0.59
C ILE A 142 -10.20 -3.55 0.65
N THR A 143 -9.45 -2.44 0.70
CA THR A 143 -8.68 -2.04 1.88
C THR A 143 -9.48 -1.00 2.65
N LEU A 144 -9.44 -1.06 3.99
CA LEU A 144 -10.15 -0.10 4.84
C LEU A 144 -9.81 1.36 4.51
N GLY A 145 -8.59 1.64 4.11
CA GLY A 145 -8.12 2.96 3.72
C GLY A 145 -6.60 2.98 3.59
N ASN A 146 -6.10 4.01 2.91
CA ASN A 146 -4.67 4.21 2.76
C ASN A 146 -4.06 4.73 4.06
N GLU A 147 -3.07 4.00 4.60
CA GLU A 147 -2.23 4.42 5.74
C GLU A 147 -2.99 5.16 6.84
N VAL A 148 -4.13 4.62 7.27
CA VAL A 148 -5.08 5.33 8.17
C VAL A 148 -4.45 5.74 9.49
N ASN A 149 -3.33 5.11 9.86
CA ASN A 149 -2.55 5.42 11.03
C ASN A 149 -1.81 6.77 10.95
N ASN A 150 -1.66 7.39 9.77
CA ASN A 150 -1.18 8.79 9.62
C ASN A 150 -2.10 9.80 10.31
N LEU A 151 -3.38 9.45 10.51
CA LEU A 151 -4.33 10.33 11.18
C LEU A 151 -4.08 10.43 12.69
N TRP A 152 -3.15 9.64 13.23
CA TRP A 152 -2.64 9.82 14.59
C TRP A 152 -1.46 10.81 14.60
N PRO A 153 -1.37 11.75 15.57
CA PRO A 153 -2.16 11.84 16.80
C PRO A 153 -3.42 12.71 16.73
N ASP A 154 -3.72 13.32 15.59
CA ASP A 154 -4.87 14.23 15.46
C ASP A 154 -6.22 13.54 15.72
N SER A 155 -6.33 12.28 15.32
CA SER A 155 -7.33 11.32 15.74
C SER A 155 -6.71 10.40 16.80
N THR A 156 -6.95 10.72 18.06
CA THR A 156 -6.38 9.99 19.21
C THR A 156 -6.87 8.54 19.24
N THR A 157 -6.00 7.61 19.60
CA THR A 157 -6.35 6.20 19.79
C THR A 157 -5.37 5.50 20.72
N THR A 158 -5.76 4.30 21.15
CA THR A 158 -4.90 3.32 21.82
C THR A 158 -4.77 2.06 20.96
N ALA A 159 -3.79 1.19 21.25
CA ALA A 159 -3.65 -0.06 20.51
C ALA A 159 -4.93 -0.93 20.51
N PRO A 160 -5.60 -1.18 21.66
CA PRO A 160 -6.88 -1.89 21.65
C PRO A 160 -7.97 -1.19 20.83
N SER A 161 -8.04 0.15 20.92
CA SER A 161 -9.02 0.96 20.17
C SER A 161 -8.81 0.85 18.66
N SER A 162 -7.57 0.96 18.16
CA SER A 162 -7.25 0.86 16.73
C SER A 162 -7.49 -0.55 16.20
N THR A 163 -7.12 -1.59 16.95
CA THR A 163 -7.40 -2.98 16.58
C THR A 163 -8.91 -3.22 16.46
N SER A 164 -9.69 -2.80 17.46
CA SER A 164 -11.16 -2.95 17.44
C SER A 164 -11.80 -2.18 16.30
N TRP A 165 -11.33 -0.96 16.01
CA TRP A 165 -11.78 -0.15 14.89
C TRP A 165 -11.57 -0.88 13.56
N ALA A 166 -10.38 -1.44 13.33
CA ALA A 166 -10.08 -2.16 12.10
C ALA A 166 -10.92 -3.46 11.99
N GLN A 167 -11.06 -4.21 13.08
CA GLN A 167 -11.88 -5.42 13.12
C GLN A 167 -13.34 -5.17 12.75
N GLU A 168 -13.96 -4.13 13.32
CA GLU A 168 -15.36 -3.79 13.02
C GLU A 168 -15.57 -3.43 11.55
N LEU A 169 -14.68 -2.61 10.99
CA LEU A 169 -14.80 -2.22 9.58
C LEU A 169 -14.50 -3.39 8.63
N LEU A 170 -13.56 -4.29 8.97
CA LEU A 170 -13.32 -5.49 8.18
C LEU A 170 -14.55 -6.42 8.18
N VAL A 171 -15.23 -6.57 9.31
CA VAL A 171 -16.49 -7.32 9.39
C VAL A 171 -17.57 -6.67 8.51
N ALA A 172 -17.69 -5.34 8.54
CA ALA A 172 -18.63 -4.60 7.71
C ALA A 172 -18.35 -4.78 6.21
N VAL A 173 -17.09 -4.64 5.79
CA VAL A 173 -16.65 -4.86 4.40
C VAL A 173 -16.92 -6.30 3.98
N LYS A 174 -16.53 -7.30 4.79
CA LYS A 174 -16.72 -8.71 4.41
C LYS A 174 -18.19 -9.12 4.34
N LYS A 175 -19.05 -8.53 5.16
CA LYS A 175 -20.50 -8.72 5.08
C LYS A 175 -21.09 -8.13 3.80
N ALA A 176 -20.62 -6.96 3.38
CA ALA A 176 -21.08 -6.28 2.17
C ALA A 176 -20.49 -6.88 0.88
N ALA A 177 -19.28 -7.44 0.95
CA ALA A 177 -18.52 -7.99 -0.17
C ALA A 177 -17.87 -9.35 0.18
N PRO A 178 -18.65 -10.45 0.32
CA PRO A 178 -18.14 -11.72 0.86
C PRO A 178 -17.03 -12.38 0.05
N GLU A 179 -17.06 -12.21 -1.27
CA GLU A 179 -16.11 -12.84 -2.21
C GLU A 179 -14.87 -11.98 -2.49
N VAL A 180 -14.83 -10.76 -1.95
CA VAL A 180 -13.73 -9.80 -2.15
C VAL A 180 -12.79 -9.87 -0.95
N LEU A 181 -11.48 -9.74 -1.18
CA LEU A 181 -10.50 -9.68 -0.10
C LEU A 181 -10.73 -8.43 0.76
N ALA A 182 -10.84 -8.58 2.07
CA ALA A 182 -10.92 -7.45 3.00
C ALA A 182 -9.56 -7.23 3.68
N LEU A 183 -8.98 -6.02 3.51
CA LEU A 183 -7.61 -5.71 3.91
C LEU A 183 -7.53 -4.51 4.86
N HIS A 184 -6.49 -4.49 5.67
CA HIS A 184 -6.10 -3.34 6.50
C HIS A 184 -4.69 -2.91 6.07
N SER A 185 -4.47 -1.60 5.96
CA SER A 185 -3.17 -1.02 5.58
C SER A 185 -2.78 0.10 6.54
N VAL A 186 -1.49 0.13 6.87
CA VAL A 186 -0.83 1.11 7.75
C VAL A 186 0.58 1.37 7.23
N PHE A 187 1.09 2.58 7.45
CA PHE A 187 2.48 2.93 7.12
C PHE A 187 3.48 2.41 8.18
N ASP A 188 4.76 2.53 7.86
CA ASP A 188 5.85 1.81 8.51
C ASP A 188 6.20 2.21 9.96
N ASP A 189 5.68 3.33 10.49
CA ASP A 189 5.80 3.63 11.93
C ASP A 189 5.19 2.50 12.78
N ALA A 190 4.20 1.76 12.25
CA ALA A 190 3.69 0.55 12.89
C ALA A 190 4.80 -0.47 13.16
N TRP A 191 5.81 -0.58 12.30
CA TRP A 191 6.95 -1.48 12.45
C TRP A 191 8.08 -0.89 13.29
N TYR A 192 8.25 0.44 13.31
CA TYR A 192 9.51 1.04 13.76
C TYR A 192 9.41 1.98 14.96
N LYS A 193 8.25 2.56 15.27
CA LYS A 193 8.14 3.64 16.26
C LYS A 193 7.48 3.18 17.56
N PRO A 194 8.22 2.99 18.67
CA PRO A 194 7.70 2.39 19.91
C PRO A 194 6.38 2.95 20.43
N ASP A 195 6.18 4.27 20.36
CA ASP A 195 5.02 4.95 20.94
C ASP A 195 3.79 4.98 20.01
N HIS A 196 3.88 4.43 18.79
CA HIS A 196 2.80 4.45 17.81
C HIS A 196 1.65 3.49 18.22
N PRO A 197 0.38 3.91 18.30
CA PRO A 197 -0.67 3.03 18.83
C PRO A 197 -1.03 1.86 17.90
N PHE A 198 -0.80 1.99 16.59
CA PHE A 198 -0.94 0.88 15.64
C PHE A 198 0.27 -0.05 15.73
N HIS A 199 0.01 -1.35 15.88
CA HIS A 199 1.05 -2.35 16.13
C HIS A 199 1.23 -3.29 14.93
N PRO A 200 2.42 -3.90 14.76
CA PRO A 200 2.69 -4.85 13.69
C PRO A 200 1.73 -6.04 13.64
N VAL A 201 1.23 -6.45 14.82
CA VAL A 201 0.27 -7.57 14.93
C VAL A 201 -1.00 -7.32 14.14
N ASP A 202 -1.48 -6.08 14.06
CA ASP A 202 -2.69 -5.76 13.30
C ASP A 202 -2.46 -5.96 11.79
N VAL A 203 -1.24 -5.74 11.30
CA VAL A 203 -0.87 -5.96 9.88
C VAL A 203 -0.90 -7.44 9.52
N VAL A 204 -0.45 -8.30 10.43
CA VAL A 204 -0.29 -9.73 10.17
C VAL A 204 -1.44 -10.60 10.66
N ASP A 205 -2.33 -10.08 11.52
CA ASP A 205 -3.47 -10.82 12.03
C ASP A 205 -4.80 -10.34 11.40
N LEU A 206 -4.93 -9.07 11.01
CA LEU A 206 -6.18 -8.52 10.48
C LEU A 206 -6.23 -8.54 8.96
N GLY A 207 -7.42 -8.82 8.42
CA GLY A 207 -7.64 -8.95 6.98
C GLY A 207 -7.03 -10.22 6.39
N GLU A 208 -7.18 -10.40 5.09
CA GLU A 208 -6.82 -11.66 4.40
C GLU A 208 -5.36 -11.73 3.94
N LEU A 209 -4.70 -10.58 3.78
CA LEU A 209 -3.28 -10.46 3.41
C LEU A 209 -2.59 -9.44 4.32
N SER A 210 -1.32 -9.65 4.63
CA SER A 210 -0.49 -8.57 5.20
C SER A 210 -0.21 -7.55 4.11
N THR A 211 -0.31 -6.26 4.42
CA THR A 211 0.10 -5.19 3.50
C THR A 211 1.34 -4.49 4.04
N VAL A 212 2.27 -4.14 3.15
CA VAL A 212 3.46 -3.34 3.50
C VAL A 212 3.69 -2.26 2.45
N HIS A 213 4.08 -1.08 2.91
CA HIS A 213 4.42 0.07 2.09
C HIS A 213 5.91 0.38 2.26
N SER A 214 6.69 0.26 1.18
CA SER A 214 8.15 0.38 1.20
C SER A 214 8.59 1.72 0.61
N TRP A 215 8.88 2.67 1.50
CA TRP A 215 9.30 4.01 1.13
C TRP A 215 10.74 4.29 1.57
N VAL A 216 11.65 4.40 0.60
CA VAL A 216 13.08 4.52 0.92
C VAL A 216 13.46 5.86 1.58
N PHE A 217 12.59 6.88 1.50
CA PHE A 217 12.78 8.17 2.17
C PHE A 217 12.52 8.11 3.69
N ASN A 218 12.03 6.99 4.24
CA ASN A 218 11.85 6.79 5.68
C ASN A 218 13.17 6.86 6.49
N GLY A 219 14.31 6.83 5.80
CA GLY A 219 15.65 6.86 6.39
C GLY A 219 16.58 5.80 5.82
N VAL A 220 16.06 4.74 5.19
CA VAL A 220 16.91 3.68 4.62
C VAL A 220 17.82 4.20 3.50
N SER A 221 17.35 5.13 2.65
CA SER A 221 18.17 5.77 1.60
C SER A 221 19.40 6.49 2.15
N ARG A 222 19.35 6.97 3.41
CA ARG A 222 20.44 7.66 4.08
C ARG A 222 21.50 6.70 4.64
N VAL A 223 21.20 5.40 4.72
CA VAL A 223 22.14 4.38 5.20
C VAL A 223 23.28 4.21 4.20
N ASP A 224 22.95 4.05 2.91
CA ASP A 224 23.95 3.72 1.89
C ASP A 224 23.68 4.33 0.50
N GLY A 225 22.79 5.31 0.42
CA GLY A 225 22.53 6.08 -0.80
C GLY A 225 21.57 5.37 -1.78
N PRO A 226 21.31 6.00 -2.94
CA PRO A 226 20.19 5.64 -3.83
C PRO A 226 20.16 4.19 -4.30
N LEU A 227 21.32 3.55 -4.44
CA LEU A 227 21.46 2.20 -4.97
C LEU A 227 22.20 1.26 -4.01
N GLY A 228 22.36 1.69 -2.77
CA GLY A 228 23.02 0.89 -1.75
C GLY A 228 22.20 -0.36 -1.37
N PRO A 229 22.86 -1.42 -0.86
CA PRO A 229 22.20 -2.68 -0.51
C PRO A 229 20.95 -2.54 0.38
N ALA A 230 20.99 -1.71 1.42
CA ALA A 230 19.85 -1.45 2.30
C ALA A 230 18.70 -0.83 1.51
N THR A 231 19.01 0.15 0.68
CA THR A 231 18.03 0.90 -0.11
C THR A 231 17.28 0.02 -1.11
N VAL A 232 17.99 -0.81 -1.88
CA VAL A 232 17.34 -1.68 -2.89
C VAL A 232 16.68 -2.92 -2.29
N SER A 233 17.07 -3.35 -1.09
CA SER A 233 16.49 -4.53 -0.42
C SER A 233 15.40 -4.19 0.60
N HIS A 234 15.08 -2.92 0.82
CA HIS A 234 14.13 -2.50 1.85
C HIS A 234 12.73 -3.11 1.69
N ALA A 235 12.26 -3.27 0.45
CA ALA A 235 10.99 -3.93 0.18
C ALA A 235 10.98 -5.40 0.65
N ASP A 236 12.07 -6.14 0.39
CA ASP A 236 12.24 -7.52 0.85
C ASP A 236 12.37 -7.59 2.37
N TYR A 237 13.04 -6.62 2.99
CA TYR A 237 13.13 -6.51 4.45
C TYR A 237 11.76 -6.39 5.13
N LEU A 238 10.88 -5.54 4.60
CA LEU A 238 9.51 -5.38 5.12
C LEU A 238 8.66 -6.63 4.89
N VAL A 239 8.79 -7.29 3.73
CA VAL A 239 8.11 -8.56 3.46
C VAL A 239 8.55 -9.63 4.44
N GLU A 240 9.86 -9.74 4.71
CA GLU A 240 10.40 -10.68 5.70
C GLU A 240 9.94 -10.37 7.13
N LEU A 241 9.90 -9.09 7.53
CA LEU A 241 9.39 -8.71 8.84
C LEU A 241 7.91 -9.09 9.01
N ALA A 242 7.09 -8.86 7.99
CA ALA A 242 5.69 -9.23 8.00
C ALA A 242 5.51 -10.77 8.04
N ALA A 243 6.24 -11.50 7.21
CA ALA A 243 6.21 -12.95 7.19
C ALA A 243 6.65 -13.57 8.53
N ALA A 244 7.74 -13.07 9.12
CA ALA A 244 8.26 -13.56 10.40
C ALA A 244 7.33 -13.26 11.58
N THR A 245 6.57 -12.17 11.51
CA THR A 245 5.67 -11.72 12.58
C THR A 245 4.32 -12.45 12.56
N SER A 246 3.92 -12.97 11.40
CA SER A 246 2.71 -13.78 11.26
C SER A 246 2.81 -15.09 12.05
N LEU A 247 1.72 -15.46 12.73
CA LEU A 247 1.60 -16.80 13.32
C LEU A 247 1.21 -17.87 12.28
N ASP A 248 0.65 -17.43 11.14
CA ASP A 248 0.39 -18.28 9.99
C ASP A 248 1.57 -18.18 9.02
N PRO A 249 2.41 -19.23 8.90
CA PRO A 249 3.57 -19.22 8.01
C PRO A 249 3.19 -19.21 6.53
N ALA A 250 1.91 -19.44 6.19
CA ALA A 250 1.39 -19.38 4.84
C ALA A 250 0.71 -18.05 4.50
N ARG A 251 0.62 -17.10 5.46
CA ARG A 251 -0.01 -15.80 5.22
C ARG A 251 0.78 -15.01 4.17
N PRO A 252 0.17 -14.65 3.02
CA PRO A 252 0.85 -13.89 2.00
C PRO A 252 1.00 -12.41 2.40
N VAL A 253 2.04 -11.78 1.86
CA VAL A 253 2.36 -10.37 2.05
C VAL A 253 2.26 -9.64 0.71
N TRP A 254 1.38 -8.66 0.64
CA TRP A 254 1.25 -7.74 -0.48
C TRP A 254 2.11 -6.51 -0.25
N LEU A 255 3.14 -6.32 -1.10
CA LEU A 255 3.85 -5.06 -1.23
C LEU A 255 2.93 -4.06 -1.96
N GLN A 256 2.01 -3.47 -1.21
CA GLN A 256 0.91 -2.65 -1.72
C GLN A 256 1.36 -1.25 -2.13
N GLU A 257 2.51 -0.79 -1.62
CA GLU A 257 3.20 0.38 -2.13
C GLU A 257 4.71 0.16 -2.18
N VAL A 258 5.30 0.51 -3.31
CA VAL A 258 6.74 0.72 -3.50
C VAL A 258 6.90 1.69 -4.66
N GLY A 259 7.80 2.65 -4.54
CA GLY A 259 7.98 3.69 -5.56
C GLY A 259 9.41 4.18 -5.64
N VAL A 260 9.62 5.14 -6.54
CA VAL A 260 10.94 5.70 -6.83
C VAL A 260 10.98 7.20 -6.48
N PRO A 261 11.14 7.54 -5.19
CA PRO A 261 11.05 8.93 -4.75
C PRO A 261 12.29 9.73 -5.13
N GLY A 262 12.15 10.71 -6.02
CA GLY A 262 13.10 11.83 -6.08
C GLY A 262 13.00 12.67 -4.80
N PRO A 263 14.06 13.29 -4.26
CA PRO A 263 15.45 13.27 -4.73
C PRO A 263 16.26 12.07 -4.23
N ASP A 264 15.71 11.22 -3.35
CA ASP A 264 16.39 10.07 -2.77
C ASP A 264 16.92 9.13 -3.86
N ILE A 265 16.14 8.94 -4.93
CA ILE A 265 16.54 8.25 -6.16
C ILE A 265 16.53 9.24 -7.34
N PRO A 266 17.70 9.72 -7.79
CA PRO A 266 17.84 10.57 -8.97
C PRO A 266 17.26 9.94 -10.24
N VAL A 267 16.79 10.77 -11.18
CA VAL A 267 16.13 10.36 -12.43
C VAL A 267 16.95 9.34 -13.24
N ASP A 268 18.26 9.55 -13.33
CA ASP A 268 19.20 8.69 -14.06
C ASP A 268 19.38 7.31 -13.42
N LEU A 269 19.02 7.15 -12.13
CA LEU A 269 19.11 5.89 -11.39
C LEU A 269 17.78 5.16 -11.25
N GLN A 270 16.65 5.78 -11.64
CA GLN A 270 15.32 5.22 -11.40
C GLN A 270 15.12 3.86 -12.06
N ALA A 271 15.58 3.70 -13.31
CA ALA A 271 15.48 2.42 -14.01
C ALA A 271 16.24 1.29 -13.30
N GLU A 272 17.46 1.58 -12.83
CA GLU A 272 18.27 0.59 -12.10
C GLU A 272 17.66 0.27 -10.73
N PHE A 273 17.22 1.31 -10.00
CA PHE A 273 16.55 1.15 -8.71
C PHE A 273 15.30 0.26 -8.85
N THR A 274 14.41 0.58 -9.79
CA THR A 274 13.19 -0.21 -10.07
C THR A 274 13.52 -1.67 -10.33
N ARG A 275 14.47 -1.96 -11.22
CA ARG A 275 14.87 -3.34 -11.51
C ARG A 275 15.39 -4.05 -10.25
N ARG A 276 16.35 -3.44 -9.55
CA ARG A 276 17.00 -4.07 -8.38
C ARG A 276 16.03 -4.28 -7.22
N THR A 277 15.09 -3.36 -6.99
CA THR A 277 14.05 -3.52 -5.97
C THR A 277 13.13 -4.69 -6.29
N VAL A 278 12.64 -4.80 -7.53
CA VAL A 278 11.77 -5.93 -7.94
C VAL A 278 12.52 -7.26 -7.86
N GLU A 279 13.74 -7.33 -8.42
CA GLU A 279 14.58 -8.54 -8.37
C GLU A 279 14.92 -8.97 -6.94
N SER A 280 15.04 -8.01 -6.01
CA SER A 280 15.35 -8.30 -4.60
C SER A 280 14.19 -8.96 -3.86
N VAL A 281 12.93 -8.70 -4.23
CA VAL A 281 11.75 -9.16 -3.49
C VAL A 281 10.95 -10.24 -4.21
N VAL A 282 11.00 -10.32 -5.55
CA VAL A 282 10.12 -11.19 -6.33
C VAL A 282 10.23 -12.68 -5.97
N HIS A 283 11.41 -13.12 -5.53
CA HIS A 283 11.68 -14.52 -5.13
C HIS A 283 11.34 -14.82 -3.66
N ASN A 284 10.79 -13.85 -2.92
CA ASN A 284 10.35 -14.07 -1.56
C ASN A 284 9.07 -14.95 -1.57
N PRO A 285 9.08 -16.12 -0.90
CA PRO A 285 7.95 -17.04 -0.92
C PRO A 285 6.69 -16.49 -0.24
N ALA A 286 6.82 -15.45 0.59
CA ALA A 286 5.67 -14.79 1.20
C ALA A 286 5.05 -13.72 0.27
N LEU A 287 5.74 -13.27 -0.78
CA LEU A 287 5.26 -12.20 -1.63
C LEU A 287 4.03 -12.63 -2.44
N TRP A 288 2.94 -11.90 -2.24
CA TRP A 288 1.69 -12.06 -2.99
C TRP A 288 1.68 -11.25 -4.29
N GLY A 289 2.23 -10.03 -4.24
CA GLY A 289 2.28 -9.12 -5.38
C GLY A 289 2.93 -7.79 -5.04
N ILE A 290 3.19 -7.02 -6.09
CA ILE A 290 3.81 -5.69 -6.06
C ILE A 290 2.86 -4.70 -6.71
N THR A 291 2.54 -3.60 -6.01
CA THR A 291 1.77 -2.49 -6.57
C THR A 291 2.62 -1.23 -6.52
N TRP A 292 3.03 -0.77 -7.70
CA TRP A 292 3.93 0.36 -7.84
C TRP A 292 3.22 1.68 -7.53
N TRP A 293 3.83 2.54 -6.72
CA TRP A 293 3.38 3.91 -6.53
C TRP A 293 4.23 4.84 -7.42
N SER A 294 3.66 5.51 -8.43
CA SER A 294 2.25 5.50 -8.87
C SER A 294 2.11 5.45 -10.39
N SER A 295 0.88 5.45 -10.93
CA SER A 295 0.65 5.43 -12.38
C SER A 295 1.12 6.69 -13.10
N HIS A 296 0.75 7.88 -12.62
CA HIS A 296 1.03 9.16 -13.28
C HIS A 296 1.61 10.17 -12.29
N ASP A 297 2.47 11.04 -12.82
CA ASP A 297 2.96 12.23 -12.14
C ASP A 297 1.83 13.18 -11.77
N ILE A 298 2.09 14.07 -10.82
CA ILE A 298 1.15 15.10 -10.39
C ILE A 298 1.42 16.38 -11.19
N ASP A 299 0.35 17.01 -11.69
CA ASP A 299 0.48 18.30 -12.36
C ASP A 299 0.99 19.37 -11.37
N ARG A 300 2.12 19.99 -11.70
CA ARG A 300 2.76 21.05 -10.89
C ARG A 300 1.94 22.34 -10.76
N ARG A 301 0.78 22.45 -11.42
CA ARG A 301 -0.24 23.48 -11.16
C ARG A 301 -1.02 23.22 -9.86
N LEU A 302 -1.09 21.97 -9.41
CA LEU A 302 -1.54 21.63 -8.06
C LEU A 302 -0.40 21.96 -7.10
N LEU A 303 -0.69 22.69 -6.03
CA LEU A 303 0.33 23.27 -5.15
C LEU A 303 0.40 22.50 -3.81
N ASP A 304 1.42 22.82 -3.02
CA ASP A 304 1.60 22.39 -1.63
C ASP A 304 1.94 20.91 -1.39
N PHE A 305 2.18 20.13 -2.45
CA PHE A 305 2.79 18.81 -2.33
C PHE A 305 4.27 18.93 -1.92
N PRO A 306 4.79 17.99 -1.10
CA PRO A 306 6.21 17.72 -1.04
C PRO A 306 6.76 17.49 -2.44
N ASP A 307 7.88 18.12 -2.80
CA ASP A 307 8.37 18.14 -4.20
C ASP A 307 8.58 16.73 -4.79
N ARG A 308 8.88 15.75 -3.92
CA ARG A 308 9.00 14.33 -4.28
C ARG A 308 7.75 13.72 -4.90
N GLU A 309 6.55 14.16 -4.48
CA GLU A 309 5.28 13.57 -4.89
C GLU A 309 4.99 13.82 -6.38
N TYR A 310 5.47 14.93 -6.94
CA TYR A 310 5.18 15.28 -8.34
C TYR A 310 5.70 14.27 -9.33
N ASP A 311 6.84 13.65 -9.05
CA ASP A 311 7.59 12.86 -10.03
C ASP A 311 7.62 11.36 -9.67
N LEU A 312 6.63 10.85 -8.92
CA LEU A 312 6.52 9.43 -8.54
C LEU A 312 5.88 8.53 -9.60
N GLY A 313 5.25 9.11 -10.63
CA GLY A 313 4.53 8.38 -11.65
C GLY A 313 5.42 7.48 -12.51
N LEU A 314 4.84 6.42 -13.04
CA LEU A 314 5.39 5.64 -14.15
C LEU A 314 5.30 6.43 -15.46
N PHE A 315 4.27 7.25 -15.59
CA PHE A 315 4.05 8.16 -16.72
C PHE A 315 4.05 9.61 -16.26
N THR A 316 4.49 10.50 -17.15
CA THR A 316 4.29 11.95 -16.98
C THR A 316 2.82 12.32 -17.14
N VAL A 317 2.44 13.55 -16.75
CA VAL A 317 1.08 14.09 -16.99
C VAL A 317 0.70 14.18 -18.47
N ASP A 318 1.70 14.20 -19.37
CA ASP A 318 1.52 14.22 -20.82
C ASP A 318 1.52 12.81 -21.43
N HIS A 319 1.32 11.77 -20.63
CA HIS A 319 1.24 10.36 -21.06
C HIS A 319 2.53 9.80 -21.69
N HIS A 320 3.70 10.36 -21.33
CA HIS A 320 5.00 9.79 -21.73
C HIS A 320 5.52 8.83 -20.65
N PRO A 321 5.94 7.60 -21.02
CA PRO A 321 6.55 6.67 -20.08
C PRO A 321 7.89 7.20 -19.56
N LYS A 322 8.18 6.94 -18.28
CA LYS A 322 9.44 7.28 -17.62
C LYS A 322 10.38 6.07 -17.55
N PRO A 323 11.68 6.26 -17.27
CA PRO A 323 12.64 5.15 -17.17
C PRO A 323 12.22 4.03 -16.20
N ALA A 324 11.52 4.37 -15.11
CA ALA A 324 10.96 3.39 -14.17
C ALA A 324 9.87 2.51 -14.82
N ALA A 325 9.03 3.05 -15.71
CA ALA A 325 8.01 2.27 -16.42
C ALA A 325 8.62 1.26 -17.39
N GLU A 326 9.61 1.68 -18.16
CA GLU A 326 10.32 0.79 -19.08
C GLU A 326 11.04 -0.34 -18.33
N ALA A 327 11.72 0.01 -17.22
CA ALA A 327 12.40 -0.97 -16.38
C ALA A 327 11.43 -1.95 -15.72
N LEU A 328 10.29 -1.45 -15.21
CA LEU A 328 9.24 -2.26 -14.59
C LEU A 328 8.62 -3.23 -15.61
N ALA A 329 8.28 -2.75 -16.81
CA ALA A 329 7.74 -3.60 -17.87
C ALA A 329 8.73 -4.69 -18.30
N ALA A 330 10.01 -4.34 -18.46
CA ALA A 330 11.05 -5.29 -18.83
C ALA A 330 11.23 -6.39 -17.77
N VAL A 331 11.33 -6.02 -16.48
CA VAL A 331 11.52 -7.01 -15.41
C VAL A 331 10.28 -7.90 -15.23
N ILE A 332 9.06 -7.36 -15.37
CA ILE A 332 7.82 -8.15 -15.36
C ILE A 332 7.81 -9.17 -16.49
N ALA A 333 8.19 -8.77 -17.70
CA ALA A 333 8.25 -9.67 -18.85
C ALA A 333 9.27 -10.81 -18.63
N GLU A 334 10.44 -10.50 -18.08
CA GLU A 334 11.47 -11.50 -17.73
C GLU A 334 10.97 -12.47 -16.67
N ILE A 335 10.32 -11.97 -15.61
CA ILE A 335 9.74 -12.79 -14.53
C ILE A 335 8.67 -13.72 -15.08
N ARG A 336 7.77 -13.23 -15.95
CA ARG A 336 6.71 -14.04 -16.56
C ARG A 336 7.28 -15.10 -17.50
N ALA A 337 8.37 -14.81 -18.22
CA ALA A 337 9.00 -15.76 -19.13
C ALA A 337 9.78 -16.86 -18.39
N ASN A 338 10.47 -16.51 -17.30
CA ASN A 338 11.36 -17.42 -16.58
C ASN A 338 10.72 -18.10 -15.37
N GLY A 339 9.62 -17.55 -14.86
CA GLY A 339 9.00 -17.95 -13.60
C GLY A 339 9.78 -17.46 -12.37
N VAL A 340 9.14 -17.59 -11.21
CA VAL A 340 9.75 -17.27 -9.91
C VAL A 340 10.20 -18.56 -9.24
N HIS A 341 11.47 -18.64 -8.90
CA HIS A 341 12.07 -19.80 -8.24
C HIS A 341 12.52 -19.41 -6.84
N PRO A 342 11.90 -19.93 -5.76
CA PRO A 342 12.39 -19.72 -4.41
C PRO A 342 13.83 -20.21 -4.27
N GLN A 343 14.70 -19.35 -3.79
CA GLN A 343 16.10 -19.66 -3.57
C GLN A 343 16.34 -20.10 -2.11
N PRO A 344 17.31 -21.00 -1.86
CA PRO A 344 17.75 -21.30 -0.49
C PRO A 344 18.14 -20.01 0.24
N ALA A 345 17.62 -19.84 1.45
CA ALA A 345 17.83 -18.64 2.23
C ALA A 345 18.57 -18.96 3.52
N THR A 346 19.47 -18.06 3.93
CA THR A 346 20.01 -18.07 5.30
C THR A 346 18.96 -17.53 6.26
N THR A 347 19.20 -17.62 7.57
CA THR A 347 18.26 -17.15 8.58
C THR A 347 18.97 -16.30 9.61
N ILE A 348 18.36 -15.17 9.98
CA ILE A 348 18.83 -14.31 11.06
C ILE A 348 17.67 -14.08 12.03
N THR A 349 17.95 -14.27 13.32
CA THR A 349 16.99 -14.03 14.38
C THR A 349 16.94 -12.54 14.73
N ALA A 350 15.74 -11.96 14.75
CA ALA A 350 15.48 -10.61 15.21
C ALA A 350 15.83 -10.44 16.70
N PRO A 351 16.22 -9.23 17.15
CA PRO A 351 16.64 -8.98 18.53
C PRO A 351 15.49 -8.98 19.55
N MET A 352 14.25 -8.93 19.06
CA MET A 352 13.03 -8.91 19.86
C MET A 352 11.87 -9.53 19.07
N ASN A 353 10.77 -9.87 19.73
CA ASN A 353 9.55 -10.32 19.08
C ASN A 353 8.53 -9.16 19.03
N PRO A 354 8.19 -8.59 17.86
CA PRO A 354 7.31 -7.42 17.75
C PRO A 354 5.90 -7.67 18.26
N ARG A 355 5.50 -8.95 18.38
CA ARG A 355 4.19 -9.33 18.93
C ARG A 355 4.11 -9.14 20.44
N THR A 356 5.20 -9.39 21.15
CA THR A 356 5.23 -9.37 22.63
C THR A 356 6.03 -8.21 23.20
N GLU A 357 6.92 -7.62 22.41
CA GLU A 357 7.80 -6.53 22.80
C GLU A 357 7.67 -5.30 21.88
N PRO A 358 6.46 -4.79 21.58
CA PRO A 358 6.26 -3.69 20.62
C PRO A 358 7.01 -2.39 21.01
N HIS A 359 7.32 -2.21 22.29
CA HIS A 359 8.12 -1.09 22.79
C HIS A 359 9.60 -1.13 22.33
N ARG A 360 10.09 -2.28 21.86
CA ARG A 360 11.47 -2.47 21.36
C ARG A 360 11.57 -2.37 19.83
N ARG A 361 10.47 -2.14 19.11
CA ARG A 361 10.42 -2.23 17.64
C ARG A 361 11.35 -1.23 16.90
N ALA A 362 11.84 -0.19 17.58
CA ALA A 362 12.92 0.65 17.06
C ALA A 362 14.20 -0.12 16.74
N GLU A 363 14.42 -1.28 17.38
CA GLU A 363 15.53 -2.19 17.06
C GLU A 363 15.41 -2.85 15.67
N LEU A 364 14.25 -2.76 15.02
CA LEU A 364 14.02 -3.19 13.62
C LEU A 364 14.12 -2.05 12.60
N SER A 365 14.26 -0.80 13.05
CA SER A 365 14.23 0.36 12.14
C SER A 365 15.38 0.37 11.14
N PRO A 366 15.22 1.02 9.98
CA PRO A 366 16.31 1.25 9.05
C PRO A 366 17.53 1.88 9.74
N GLY A 367 18.70 1.27 9.53
CA GLY A 367 19.95 1.70 10.15
C GLY A 367 20.20 1.15 11.57
N SER A 368 19.27 0.38 12.15
CA SER A 368 19.54 -0.34 13.40
C SER A 368 20.62 -1.42 13.23
N SER A 369 21.22 -1.88 14.33
CA SER A 369 22.20 -2.97 14.31
C SER A 369 21.66 -4.25 13.64
N PHE A 370 20.38 -4.58 13.87
CA PHE A 370 19.75 -5.74 13.25
C PHE A 370 19.53 -5.53 11.75
N HIS A 371 18.98 -4.37 11.36
CA HIS A 371 18.77 -4.04 9.95
C HIS A 371 20.07 -4.08 9.14
N LEU A 372 21.16 -3.51 9.68
CA LEU A 372 22.48 -3.54 9.03
C LEU A 372 23.04 -4.97 8.91
N THR A 373 22.86 -5.80 9.95
CA THR A 373 23.29 -7.21 9.93
C THR A 373 22.49 -8.01 8.89
N TRP A 374 21.18 -7.79 8.80
CA TRP A 374 20.34 -8.42 7.80
C TRP A 374 20.73 -7.98 6.39
N THR A 375 20.99 -6.68 6.19
CA THR A 375 21.42 -6.11 4.90
C THR A 375 22.73 -6.73 4.43
N GLU A 376 23.74 -6.86 5.29
CA GLU A 376 25.03 -7.46 4.95
C GLU A 376 24.87 -8.93 4.52
N ALA A 377 24.04 -9.69 5.24
CA ALA A 377 23.73 -11.06 4.84
C ALA A 377 22.95 -11.11 3.52
N ARG A 378 22.06 -10.13 3.29
CA ARG A 378 21.23 -10.06 2.07
C ARG A 378 22.04 -9.82 0.81
N ILE A 379 23.23 -9.21 0.92
CA ILE A 379 24.20 -9.08 -0.18
C ILE A 379 24.70 -10.45 -0.64
N GLN A 380 24.83 -11.43 0.27
CA GLN A 380 25.36 -12.76 -0.03
C GLN A 380 24.30 -13.71 -0.60
N GLY A 381 23.01 -13.38 -0.45
CA GLY A 381 21.88 -14.18 -0.93
C GLY A 381 20.60 -13.89 -0.15
N PRO A 382 19.52 -14.62 -0.40
CA PRO A 382 18.27 -14.47 0.34
C PRO A 382 18.44 -14.71 1.85
N VAL A 383 17.74 -13.92 2.66
CA VAL A 383 17.80 -14.01 4.13
C VAL A 383 16.39 -14.00 4.70
N ARG A 384 16.04 -15.01 5.50
CA ARG A 384 14.80 -15.05 6.26
C ARG A 384 14.97 -14.46 7.64
N ILE A 385 13.94 -13.78 8.12
CA ILE A 385 13.86 -13.32 9.51
C ILE A 385 13.14 -14.38 10.34
N THR A 386 13.68 -14.70 11.51
CA THR A 386 12.97 -15.46 12.55
C THR A 386 12.84 -14.64 13.81
N LEU A 387 11.77 -14.83 14.57
CA LEU A 387 11.58 -14.15 15.85
C LEU A 387 12.12 -14.99 17.01
N PRO A 388 12.62 -14.35 18.08
CA PRO A 388 13.01 -15.07 19.29
C PRO A 388 11.78 -15.75 19.91
N THR A 389 11.98 -16.97 20.41
CA THR A 389 10.93 -17.67 21.18
C THR A 389 10.65 -16.91 22.45
N THR A 390 9.39 -16.63 22.73
CA THR A 390 8.95 -16.09 24.01
C THR A 390 9.21 -17.15 25.09
N ASN A 391 10.08 -16.85 26.06
CA ASN A 391 10.29 -17.70 27.24
C ASN A 391 9.02 -17.80 28.09
#